data_AF-A0A662T9Z7-F1
#
_entry.id   AF-A0A662T9Z7-F1
#
_cell.length_a   1.000
_cell.length_b   1.000
_cell.length_c   1.000
_cell.angle_alpha   90.00
_cell.angle_beta   90.00
_cell.angle_gamma   90.00
#
_symmetry.space_group_name_H-M   'P 1'
#
loop_
_entity.id
_entity.type
_entity.pdbx_description
1 polymer ?
#
loop_
_entity_poly.entity_id
_entity_poly.type
_entity_poly.pdbx_seq_one_letter_code
_entity_poly.pdbx_strand_id
1 'polypeptide(L)'
;MSSYENVWRALAELITEFRRRNLGIPPQVMDDLRSAKTLIEVLKLDPSVVETTERIEGYLRNVESYLLPVVQNEFEPSAAEEWMRRVEEAWRVLPRAREAPIRFVPGLPRGQHWVRIRVEELLNVDEVGEMAEEEGVSWRIEEDGYVLVYGEGTKVKSLIKRIAKKLRNEGEAV
;
A
#
# COMPACT_ATOMS: atom_id res chain seq x y z
N MET A 1 1.59 8.91 -13.32
CA MET A 1 0.40 8.04 -13.43
C MET A 1 0.22 7.34 -12.09
N SER A 2 -0.99 7.32 -11.53
CA SER A 2 -1.25 6.64 -10.24
C SER A 2 -0.97 5.15 -10.40
N SER A 3 -0.30 4.52 -9.42
CA SER A 3 0.16 3.14 -9.60
C SER A 3 -1.00 2.15 -9.81
N TYR A 4 -2.17 2.40 -9.21
CA TYR A 4 -3.40 1.63 -9.43
C TYR A 4 -3.95 1.71 -10.86
N GLU A 5 -3.63 2.76 -11.61
CA GLU A 5 -4.06 2.92 -12.99
C GLU A 5 -3.37 1.91 -13.93
N ASN A 6 -2.18 1.43 -13.56
CA ASN A 6 -1.49 0.39 -14.31
C ASN A 6 -2.17 -0.97 -14.14
N VAL A 7 -2.55 -1.31 -12.91
CA VAL A 7 -3.33 -2.54 -12.62
C VAL A 7 -4.67 -2.49 -13.34
N TRP A 8 -5.39 -1.38 -13.20
CA TRP A 8 -6.67 -1.18 -13.89
C TRP A 8 -6.54 -1.35 -15.41
N ARG A 9 -5.50 -0.77 -16.01
CA ARG A 9 -5.24 -0.87 -17.45
C ARG A 9 -4.95 -2.32 -17.86
N ALA A 10 -4.11 -3.04 -17.13
CA ALA A 10 -3.81 -4.45 -17.41
C ALA A 10 -5.09 -5.31 -17.40
N LEU A 11 -5.95 -5.14 -16.41
CA LEU A 11 -7.23 -5.87 -16.31
C LEU A 11 -8.24 -5.45 -17.39
N ALA A 12 -8.31 -4.16 -17.74
CA ALA A 12 -9.18 -3.68 -18.82
C ALA A 12 -8.77 -4.20 -20.19
N GLU A 13 -7.46 -4.30 -20.45
CA GLU A 13 -6.94 -4.92 -21.66
C GLU A 13 -7.20 -6.43 -21.68
N LEU A 14 -7.09 -7.12 -20.54
CA LEU A 14 -7.45 -8.54 -20.44
C LEU A 14 -8.94 -8.77 -20.73
N ILE A 15 -9.83 -7.90 -20.23
CA ILE A 15 -11.26 -7.92 -20.57
C ILE A 15 -11.51 -7.73 -22.06
N THR A 16 -10.69 -6.91 -22.72
CA THR A 16 -10.76 -6.74 -24.18
C THR A 16 -10.40 -8.03 -24.89
N GLU A 17 -9.41 -8.77 -24.39
CA GLU A 17 -9.02 -10.06 -24.93
C GLU A 17 -10.09 -11.14 -24.71
N PHE A 18 -10.79 -11.13 -23.56
CA PHE A 18 -11.96 -12.00 -23.32
C PHE A 18 -13.04 -11.77 -24.37
N ARG A 19 -13.36 -10.50 -24.65
CA ARG A 19 -14.35 -10.14 -25.67
C ARG A 19 -13.94 -10.60 -27.07
N ARG A 20 -12.65 -10.49 -27.43
CA ARG A 20 -12.13 -11.00 -28.71
C ARG A 20 -12.31 -12.51 -28.86
N ARG A 21 -12.25 -13.24 -27.74
CA ARG A 21 -12.42 -14.70 -27.68
C ARG A 21 -13.86 -15.14 -27.41
N ASN A 22 -14.82 -14.20 -27.39
CA ASN A 22 -16.22 -14.46 -27.03
C ASN A 22 -16.42 -15.13 -25.65
N LEU A 23 -15.51 -14.87 -24.71
CA LEU A 23 -15.65 -15.30 -23.33
C LEU A 23 -16.63 -14.38 -22.59
N GLY A 24 -17.55 -15.00 -21.84
CA GLY A 24 -18.52 -14.28 -21.03
C GLY A 24 -17.86 -13.53 -19.87
N ILE A 25 -18.40 -12.35 -19.54
CA ILE A 25 -17.97 -11.56 -18.39
C ILE A 25 -19.20 -11.20 -17.57
N PRO A 26 -19.28 -11.60 -16.29
CA PRO A 26 -20.38 -11.23 -15.42
C PRO A 26 -20.48 -9.70 -15.28
N PRO A 27 -21.70 -9.14 -15.24
CA PRO A 27 -21.89 -7.69 -15.06
C PRO A 27 -21.15 -7.14 -13.83
N GLN A 28 -21.11 -7.90 -12.74
CA GLN A 28 -20.45 -7.51 -11.50
C GLN A 28 -18.93 -7.25 -11.68
N VAL A 29 -18.25 -8.00 -12.56
CA VAL A 29 -16.82 -7.79 -12.85
C VAL A 29 -16.62 -6.45 -13.58
N MET A 30 -17.55 -6.10 -14.48
CA MET A 30 -17.54 -4.79 -15.15
C MET A 30 -17.90 -3.65 -14.19
N ASP A 31 -18.77 -3.89 -13.21
CA ASP A 31 -19.13 -2.93 -12.17
C ASP A 31 -17.96 -2.65 -11.22
N ASP A 32 -17.24 -3.68 -10.79
CA ASP A 32 -16.05 -3.57 -9.96
C ASP A 32 -14.93 -2.82 -10.72
N LEU A 33 -14.68 -3.15 -11.99
CA LEU A 33 -13.70 -2.43 -12.81
C LEU A 33 -14.04 -0.94 -12.96
N ARG A 34 -15.32 -0.61 -13.18
CA ARG A 34 -15.78 0.79 -13.28
C ARG A 34 -15.66 1.52 -11.94
N SER A 35 -16.05 0.87 -10.85
CA SER A 35 -15.95 1.42 -9.49
C SER A 35 -14.50 1.71 -9.11
N ALA A 36 -13.58 0.80 -9.43
CA ALA A 36 -12.15 1.02 -9.28
C ALA A 36 -11.69 2.27 -10.06
N LYS A 37 -12.11 2.43 -11.33
CA LYS A 37 -11.74 3.60 -12.13
C LYS A 37 -12.19 4.90 -11.49
N THR A 38 -13.44 4.97 -11.04
CA THR A 38 -13.99 6.16 -10.36
C THR A 38 -13.17 6.50 -9.12
N LEU A 39 -12.87 5.53 -8.27
CA LEU A 39 -12.10 5.76 -7.05
C LEU A 39 -10.65 6.14 -7.34
N ILE A 40 -10.02 5.59 -8.39
CA ILE A 40 -8.69 6.01 -8.85
C ILE A 40 -8.69 7.49 -9.25
N GLU A 41 -9.72 7.97 -9.96
CA GLU A 41 -9.84 9.39 -10.31
C GLU A 41 -10.07 10.27 -9.07
N VAL A 42 -10.87 9.81 -8.10
CA VAL A 42 -11.03 10.51 -6.81
C VAL A 42 -9.69 10.62 -6.06
N LEU A 43 -8.91 9.54 -6.00
CA LEU A 43 -7.60 9.53 -5.35
C LEU A 43 -6.58 10.47 -6.02
N LYS A 44 -6.67 10.66 -7.35
CA LYS A 44 -5.85 11.65 -8.07
C LYS A 44 -6.20 13.08 -7.68
N LEU A 45 -7.47 13.34 -7.35
CA LEU A 45 -7.95 14.66 -6.93
C LEU A 45 -7.65 14.94 -5.46
N ASP A 46 -7.76 13.92 -4.59
CA ASP A 46 -7.43 14.01 -3.17
C ASP A 46 -6.66 12.77 -2.68
N PRO A 47 -5.31 12.86 -2.57
CA PRO A 47 -4.46 11.76 -2.12
C PRO A 47 -4.58 11.41 -0.62
N SER A 48 -5.32 12.19 0.17
CA SER A 48 -5.40 12.00 1.63
C SER A 48 -6.40 10.93 2.08
N VAL A 49 -7.23 10.43 1.15
CA VAL A 49 -8.34 9.53 1.47
C VAL A 49 -7.88 8.06 1.50
N VAL A 50 -7.29 7.64 2.63
CA VAL A 50 -6.78 6.27 2.87
C VAL A 50 -7.86 5.19 2.70
N GLU A 51 -9.11 5.46 3.05
CA GLU A 51 -10.23 4.51 2.87
C GLU A 51 -10.49 4.20 1.37
N THR A 52 -10.07 5.10 0.48
CA THR A 52 -10.25 4.92 -0.97
C THR A 52 -9.27 3.89 -1.54
N THR A 53 -8.06 3.74 -0.98
CA THR A 53 -7.07 2.79 -1.52
C THR A 53 -7.43 1.34 -1.26
N GLU A 54 -7.89 0.99 -0.05
CA GLU A 54 -8.34 -0.38 0.28
C GLU A 54 -9.52 -0.80 -0.60
N ARG A 55 -10.44 0.13 -0.89
CA ARG A 55 -11.58 -0.11 -1.78
C ARG A 55 -11.17 -0.31 -3.24
N ILE A 56 -10.23 0.50 -3.74
CA ILE A 56 -9.65 0.31 -5.09
C ILE A 56 -9.05 -1.09 -5.18
N GLU A 57 -8.24 -1.48 -4.20
CA GLU A 57 -7.59 -2.80 -4.17
C GLU A 57 -8.60 -3.94 -4.15
N GLY A 58 -9.65 -3.83 -3.32
CA GLY A 58 -10.73 -4.80 -3.26
C GLY A 58 -11.40 -5.00 -4.62
N TYR A 59 -11.79 -3.92 -5.29
CA TYR A 59 -12.41 -4.00 -6.62
C TYR A 59 -11.48 -4.60 -7.67
N LEU A 60 -10.21 -4.20 -7.71
CA LEU A 60 -9.24 -4.74 -8.67
C LEU A 60 -8.95 -6.23 -8.41
N ARG A 61 -8.84 -6.65 -7.15
CA ARG A 61 -8.67 -8.07 -6.77
C ARG A 61 -9.89 -8.92 -7.12
N ASN A 62 -11.11 -8.39 -6.97
CA ASN A 62 -12.32 -9.10 -7.40
C ASN A 62 -12.27 -9.39 -8.90
N VAL A 63 -11.92 -8.38 -9.70
CA VAL A 63 -11.78 -8.53 -11.16
C VAL A 63 -10.70 -9.56 -11.50
N GLU A 64 -9.53 -9.47 -10.89
CA GLU A 64 -8.44 -10.43 -11.07
C GLU A 64 -8.85 -11.86 -10.71
N SER A 65 -9.51 -12.04 -9.56
CA SER A 65 -9.94 -13.35 -9.06
C SER A 65 -10.93 -14.05 -9.99
N TYR A 66 -11.65 -13.30 -10.82
CA TYR A 66 -12.49 -13.85 -11.87
C TYR A 66 -11.71 -14.12 -13.15
N LEU A 67 -10.89 -13.17 -13.62
CA LEU A 67 -10.25 -13.25 -14.92
C LEU A 67 -9.11 -14.26 -14.96
N LEU A 68 -8.21 -14.29 -13.97
CA LEU A 68 -7.01 -15.12 -14.04
C LEU A 68 -7.31 -16.63 -14.07
N PRO A 69 -8.28 -17.17 -13.30
CA PRO A 69 -8.66 -18.57 -13.44
C PRO A 69 -9.21 -18.89 -14.83
N VAL A 70 -10.01 -17.99 -15.43
CA VAL A 70 -10.53 -18.20 -16.79
C VAL A 70 -9.39 -18.15 -17.81
N VAL A 71 -8.41 -17.26 -17.63
CA VAL A 71 -7.19 -17.23 -18.46
C VAL A 71 -6.44 -18.55 -18.42
N GLN A 72 -6.18 -19.10 -17.23
CA GLN A 72 -5.46 -20.37 -17.10
C GLN A 72 -6.17 -21.55 -17.76
N ASN A 73 -7.50 -21.51 -17.84
CA ASN A 73 -8.31 -22.58 -18.43
C ASN A 73 -8.52 -22.42 -19.94
N GLU A 74 -8.75 -21.19 -20.42
CA GLU A 74 -9.22 -20.92 -21.78
C GLU A 74 -8.11 -20.40 -22.73
N PHE A 75 -6.95 -20.02 -22.20
CA PHE A 75 -5.85 -19.47 -23.00
C PHE A 75 -4.76 -20.52 -23.19
N GLU A 76 -4.03 -20.42 -24.30
CA GLU A 76 -2.80 -21.17 -24.50
C GLU A 76 -1.82 -20.90 -23.35
N PRO A 77 -1.07 -21.90 -22.86
CA PRO A 77 -0.25 -21.78 -21.66
C PRO A 77 0.71 -20.57 -21.66
N SER A 78 1.35 -20.30 -22.80
CA SER A 78 2.27 -19.16 -22.95
C SER A 78 1.55 -17.81 -22.87
N ALA A 79 0.37 -17.69 -23.47
CA ALA A 79 -0.44 -16.48 -23.39
C ALA A 79 -1.02 -16.29 -21.98
N ALA A 80 -1.40 -17.38 -21.31
CA ALA A 80 -1.87 -17.34 -19.94
C ALA A 80 -0.78 -16.83 -18.99
N GLU A 81 0.43 -17.37 -19.11
CA GLU A 81 1.59 -16.96 -18.31
C GLU A 81 1.95 -15.48 -18.56
N GLU A 82 1.92 -15.02 -19.81
CA GLU A 82 2.16 -13.62 -20.14
C GLU A 82 1.16 -12.68 -19.45
N TRP A 83 -0.13 -13.00 -19.50
CA TRP A 83 -1.17 -12.20 -18.86
C TRP A 83 -1.05 -12.19 -17.34
N MET A 84 -0.78 -13.35 -16.73
CA MET A 84 -0.55 -13.45 -15.29
C MET A 84 0.65 -12.59 -14.87
N ARG A 85 1.78 -12.72 -15.57
CA ARG A 85 2.99 -11.95 -15.29
C ARG A 85 2.74 -10.45 -15.42
N ARG A 86 2.00 -10.04 -16.45
CA ARG A 86 1.67 -8.64 -16.71
C ARG A 86 0.81 -8.03 -15.60
N VAL A 87 -0.18 -8.78 -15.10
CA VAL A 87 -1.03 -8.34 -13.97
C VAL A 87 -0.21 -8.29 -12.68
N GLU A 88 0.62 -9.30 -12.42
CA GLU A 88 1.52 -9.34 -11.25
C GLU A 88 2.53 -8.18 -11.26
N GLU A 89 3.17 -7.90 -12.39
CA GLU A 89 4.08 -6.76 -12.56
C GLU A 89 3.36 -5.44 -12.29
N ALA A 90 2.12 -5.28 -12.78
CA ALA A 90 1.33 -4.08 -12.52
C ALA A 90 1.05 -3.87 -11.02
N TRP A 91 0.82 -4.95 -10.27
CA TRP A 91 0.68 -4.91 -8.81
C TRP A 91 2.02 -4.62 -8.10
N ARG A 92 3.13 -5.16 -8.60
CA ARG A 92 4.46 -4.97 -8.01
C ARG A 92 4.97 -3.53 -8.12
N VAL A 93 4.51 -2.80 -9.14
CA VAL A 93 4.80 -1.37 -9.33
C VAL A 93 4.00 -0.49 -8.37
N LEU A 94 2.98 -1.02 -7.67
CA LEU A 94 2.39 -0.31 -6.55
C LEU A 94 3.46 -0.13 -5.47
N PRO A 95 3.67 1.10 -4.93
CA PRO A 95 4.37 1.19 -3.64
C PRO A 95 3.58 0.28 -2.70
N ARG A 96 4.24 -0.73 -2.09
CA ARG A 96 3.58 -1.65 -1.17
C ARG A 96 2.72 -0.80 -0.27
N ALA A 97 1.39 -0.95 -0.40
CA ALA A 97 0.44 -0.20 0.39
C ALA A 97 0.94 -0.30 1.83
N ARG A 98 1.13 0.85 2.48
CA ARG A 98 1.59 0.93 3.87
C ARG A 98 0.82 -0.14 4.61
N GLU A 99 1.45 -1.26 4.98
CA GLU A 99 0.73 -2.28 5.77
C GLU A 99 0.10 -1.51 6.93
N ALA A 100 -1.23 -1.54 7.02
CA ALA A 100 -1.92 -0.74 8.00
C ALA A 100 -1.26 -1.10 9.35
N PRO A 101 -0.71 -0.12 10.10
CA PRO A 101 0.01 -0.44 11.32
C PRO A 101 -0.93 -1.27 12.18
N ILE A 102 -0.44 -2.43 12.65
CA ILE A 102 -1.22 -3.33 13.49
C ILE A 102 -1.82 -2.49 14.62
N ARG A 103 -3.15 -2.31 14.60
CA ARG A 103 -3.87 -1.40 15.52
C ARG A 103 -3.80 -1.89 16.97
N PHE A 104 -3.44 -3.15 17.19
CA PHE A 104 -3.34 -3.78 18.49
C PHE A 104 -1.95 -4.37 18.70
N VAL A 105 -1.15 -3.73 19.56
CA VAL A 105 0.17 -4.22 19.96
C VAL A 105 0.09 -4.74 21.41
N PRO A 106 0.20 -6.06 21.64
CA PRO A 106 0.29 -6.61 22.98
C PRO A 106 1.52 -6.03 23.72
N GLY A 107 1.35 -5.63 24.99
CA GLY A 107 2.48 -5.16 25.81
C GLY A 107 2.84 -3.67 25.68
N LEU A 108 1.91 -2.83 25.17
CA LEU A 108 2.08 -1.38 25.18
C LEU A 108 2.12 -0.82 26.62
N PRO A 109 3.05 0.10 26.93
CA PRO A 109 3.13 0.74 28.25
C PRO A 109 1.84 1.48 28.61
N ARG A 110 1.09 0.94 29.57
CA ARG A 110 -0.14 1.57 30.07
C ARG A 110 0.20 2.87 30.81
N GLY A 111 -0.44 3.97 30.44
CA GLY A 111 -0.24 5.29 31.07
C GLY A 111 0.87 6.16 30.46
N GLN A 112 1.51 5.72 29.37
CA GLN A 112 2.51 6.52 28.64
C GLN A 112 2.04 6.82 27.22
N HIS A 113 2.55 7.91 26.64
CA HIS A 113 2.36 8.18 25.22
C HIS A 113 3.33 7.35 24.41
N TRP A 114 2.89 6.85 23.26
CA TRP A 114 3.70 6.02 22.40
C TRP A 114 3.38 6.26 20.93
N VAL A 115 4.34 5.94 20.07
CA VAL A 115 4.22 5.97 18.61
C VAL A 115 5.01 4.81 18.02
N ARG A 116 4.49 4.20 16.97
CA ARG A 116 5.21 3.22 16.16
C ARG A 116 5.71 3.91 14.91
N ILE A 117 7.01 3.87 14.68
CA ILE A 117 7.66 4.46 13.52
C ILE A 117 8.13 3.30 12.65
N ARG A 118 7.66 3.27 11.41
CA ARG A 118 8.23 2.35 10.43
C ARG A 118 9.53 2.94 9.92
N VAL A 119 10.56 2.11 9.92
CA VAL A 119 11.90 2.43 9.46
C VAL A 119 11.98 1.97 8.00
N GLU A 120 11.86 2.90 7.05
CA GLU A 120 11.97 2.67 5.59
C GLU A 120 13.33 3.17 5.07
N GLU A 121 13.71 2.94 3.81
CA GLU A 121 15.07 3.18 3.25
C GLU A 121 15.74 4.55 3.57
N LEU A 122 14.97 5.58 3.97
CA LEU A 122 15.45 6.92 4.34
C LEU A 122 15.71 7.13 5.85
N LEU A 123 15.26 6.21 6.71
CA LEU A 123 15.49 6.23 8.16
C LEU A 123 16.03 4.86 8.54
N ASN A 124 17.11 4.81 9.31
CA ASN A 124 17.56 3.54 9.90
C ASN A 124 17.17 3.45 11.38
N VAL A 125 17.21 2.24 11.94
CA VAL A 125 16.80 2.00 13.33
C VAL A 125 17.70 2.75 14.31
N ASP A 126 19.00 2.81 14.01
CA ASP A 126 20.01 3.43 14.85
C ASP A 126 19.75 4.94 15.00
N GLU A 127 19.40 5.62 13.92
CA GLU A 127 19.05 7.05 13.90
C GLU A 127 17.80 7.35 14.71
N VAL A 128 16.78 6.50 14.61
CA VAL A 128 15.55 6.67 15.42
C VAL A 128 15.87 6.44 16.89
N GLY A 129 16.76 5.49 17.20
CA GLY A 129 17.26 5.23 18.55
C GLY A 129 18.02 6.41 19.14
N GLU A 130 18.99 6.96 18.40
CA GLU A 130 19.76 8.14 18.81
C GLU A 130 18.84 9.35 19.09
N MET A 131 17.90 9.64 18.18
CA MET A 131 16.96 10.74 18.38
C MET A 131 16.04 10.51 19.59
N ALA A 132 15.64 9.27 19.86
CA ALA A 132 14.82 8.92 21.02
C ALA A 132 15.60 9.10 22.34
N GLU A 133 16.87 8.70 22.37
CA GLU A 133 17.76 8.89 23.53
C GLU A 133 18.01 10.37 23.82
N GLU A 134 18.25 11.18 22.79
CA GLU A 134 18.44 12.63 22.91
C GLU A 134 17.19 13.35 23.47
N GLU A 135 16.00 12.92 23.07
CA GLU A 135 14.73 13.47 23.58
C GLU A 135 14.36 12.89 24.96
N GLY A 136 15.13 11.90 25.45
CA GLY A 136 14.90 11.23 26.73
C GLY A 136 13.61 10.40 26.75
N VAL A 137 13.28 9.76 25.63
CA VAL A 137 12.18 8.80 25.49
C VAL A 137 12.74 7.40 25.27
N SER A 138 12.01 6.39 25.71
CA SER A 138 12.43 4.99 25.56
C SER A 138 12.01 4.46 24.20
N TRP A 139 12.80 3.56 23.62
CA TRP A 139 12.52 2.94 22.34
C TRP A 139 12.82 1.44 22.37
N ARG A 140 12.16 0.68 21.48
CA ARG A 140 12.45 -0.75 21.24
C ARG A 140 12.12 -1.11 19.79
N ILE A 141 12.81 -2.11 19.26
CA ILE A 141 12.53 -2.71 17.96
C ILE A 141 11.47 -3.80 18.15
N GLU A 142 10.50 -3.86 17.25
CA GLU A 142 9.48 -4.91 17.21
C GLU A 142 9.77 -5.87 16.04
N GLU A 143 9.34 -7.13 16.19
CA GLU A 143 9.66 -8.22 15.23
C GLU A 143 9.14 -7.96 13.80
N ASP A 144 8.18 -7.04 13.65
CA ASP A 144 7.62 -6.61 12.37
C ASP A 144 8.39 -5.43 11.73
N GLY A 145 9.57 -5.09 12.24
CA GLY A 145 10.46 -4.07 11.67
C GLY A 145 10.09 -2.63 12.02
N TYR A 146 9.20 -2.42 13.00
CA TYR A 146 8.86 -1.10 13.52
C TYR A 146 9.68 -0.77 14.75
N VAL A 147 9.91 0.53 14.96
CA VAL A 147 10.45 1.05 16.22
C VAL A 147 9.31 1.63 17.03
N LEU A 148 9.05 1.05 18.20
CA LEU A 148 8.13 1.59 19.18
C LEU A 148 8.88 2.59 20.06
N VAL A 149 8.42 3.84 20.06
CA VAL A 149 8.90 4.88 20.96
C VAL A 149 7.82 5.22 21.98
N TYR A 150 8.20 5.35 23.25
CA TYR A 150 7.27 5.61 24.34
C TYR A 150 7.88 6.48 25.45
N GLY A 151 7.03 7.24 26.14
CA GLY A 151 7.45 8.13 27.23
C GLY A 151 6.45 9.26 27.49
N GLU A 152 6.98 10.41 27.90
CA GLU A 152 6.20 11.62 28.14
C GLU A 152 5.65 12.19 26.82
N GLY A 153 4.37 12.56 26.79
CA GLY A 153 3.69 12.95 25.55
C GLY A 153 4.27 14.19 24.86
N THR A 154 4.86 15.10 25.62
CA THR A 154 5.55 16.30 25.11
C THR A 154 6.81 15.92 24.33
N LYS A 155 7.62 15.02 24.90
CA LYS A 155 8.87 14.52 24.31
C LYS A 155 8.63 13.63 23.10
N VAL A 156 7.64 12.73 23.18
CA VAL A 156 7.23 11.91 22.03
C VAL A 156 6.77 12.80 20.86
N LYS A 157 6.00 13.87 21.12
CA LYS A 157 5.62 14.85 20.08
C LYS A 157 6.81 15.61 19.52
N SER A 158 7.81 15.95 20.34
CA SER A 158 9.05 16.60 19.93
C SER A 158 9.82 15.74 18.93
N LEU A 159 10.02 14.47 19.27
CA LEU A 159 10.65 13.48 18.40
C LEU A 159 9.93 13.35 17.05
N ILE A 160 8.61 13.22 17.06
CA ILE A 160 7.81 13.12 15.82
C ILE A 160 8.01 14.35 14.92
N LYS A 161 8.05 15.56 15.51
CA LYS A 161 8.30 16.80 14.75
C LYS A 161 9.69 16.81 14.14
N ARG A 162 10.69 16.31 14.86
CA ARG A 162 12.08 16.25 14.40
C ARG A 162 12.25 15.28 13.23
N ILE A 163 11.69 14.07 13.36
CA ILE A 163 11.67 13.07 12.29
C ILE A 163 10.95 13.61 11.04
N ALA A 164 9.77 14.23 11.23
CA ALA A 164 9.03 14.83 10.12
C ALA A 164 9.77 15.99 9.44
N LYS A 165 10.62 16.74 10.16
CA LYS A 165 11.45 17.79 9.58
C LYS A 165 12.61 17.19 8.76
N LYS A 166 13.24 16.12 9.25
CA LYS A 166 14.31 15.40 8.52
C LYS A 166 13.79 14.83 7.19
N LEU A 167 12.66 14.10 7.24
CA LEU A 167 12.03 13.54 6.04
C LEU A 167 11.63 14.58 4.99
N ARG A 168 11.25 15.80 5.42
CA ARG A 168 10.96 16.91 4.49
C ARG A 168 12.22 17.47 3.84
N ASN A 169 13.30 17.62 4.60
CA ASN A 169 14.54 18.20 4.09
C ASN A 169 15.30 17.27 3.13
N GLU A 170 15.23 15.95 3.33
CA GLU A 170 15.88 14.98 2.43
C GLU A 170 15.09 14.74 1.14
N GLY A 171 13.77 14.99 1.14
CA GLY A 171 12.94 14.94 -0.07
C GLY A 171 13.10 16.15 -1.02
N GLU A 172 13.69 17.25 -0.56
CA GLU A 172 13.96 18.46 -1.36
C GLU A 172 15.37 18.47 -1.97
N ALA A 173 16.21 17.48 -1.65
CA ALA A 173 17.61 17.39 -2.10
C ALA A 173 17.82 16.52 -3.36
N VAL A 174 16.75 16.17 -4.09
CA VAL A 174 16.79 15.34 -5.31
C VAL A 174 16.23 16.09 -6.52
#